data_AF-A0A1D1ZZG4-F1
#
_entry.id   AF-A0A1D1ZZG4-F1
#
_cell.length_a   1.000
_cell.length_b   1.000
_cell.length_c   1.000
_cell.angle_alpha   90.00
_cell.angle_beta   90.00
_cell.angle_gamma   90.00
#
_symmetry.space_group_name_H-M   'P 1'
#
loop_
_entity.id
_entity.type
_entity.pdbx_description
1 polymer ?
#
loop_
_entity_poly.entity_id
_entity_poly.type
_entity_poly.pdbx_seq_one_letter_code
_entity_poly.pdbx_strand_id
1 'polypeptide(L)'
;LSPARAWAGLRAGFIHPHSALSSPQRHNTALQDLLGTRDLRLVVETEDFPITGRNIRLPAFSMVWEEGCKDIPVPDFTFKCYPETRYTNSSWYNMSGLLDQRAGMVGWKARTNTLFSRGHWGVGPRRSLMPALAALAGNKTDLETLGVAVDVGDTKFVATSGNQFQWVDAWCNNKYLLHTAGFSYSAALKYRLACESLVFKVQSKWVEFYEPGLLPGVHYVALPPYEHEGGDAEKYIKEMGPILKKAVQESEGKAEAPAVAKAGKEWILKNLQEEGLSCYWFQAIKRYSELYFHEFPDIEDPSR
;
A
#
# COMPACT_ATOMS: atom_id res chain seq x y z
N LEU A 1 17.77 -3.57 18.18
CA LEU A 1 17.67 -4.61 17.12
C LEU A 1 18.63 -4.18 16.02
N SER A 2 19.70 -4.94 15.79
CA SER A 2 20.74 -4.63 14.81
C SER A 2 20.17 -4.76 13.38
N PRO A 3 20.51 -3.87 12.43
CA PRO A 3 20.02 -3.98 11.06
C PRO A 3 20.79 -5.12 10.38
N ALA A 4 20.16 -6.30 10.32
CA ALA A 4 20.66 -7.41 9.54
C ALA A 4 20.45 -7.10 8.05
N ARG A 5 21.52 -6.70 7.35
CA ARG A 5 21.53 -6.70 5.88
C ARG A 5 21.33 -8.14 5.41
N ALA A 6 20.12 -8.47 4.98
CA ALA A 6 19.83 -9.77 4.41
C ALA A 6 20.33 -9.78 2.95
N TRP A 7 21.43 -10.48 2.70
CA TRP A 7 21.85 -10.82 1.35
C TRP A 7 21.09 -12.08 0.92
N ALA A 8 20.16 -11.96 -0.02
CA ALA A 8 19.55 -13.12 -0.66
C ALA A 8 20.35 -13.47 -1.92
N GLY A 9 21.15 -14.53 -1.85
CA GLY A 9 21.76 -15.13 -3.03
C GLY A 9 20.75 -16.00 -3.76
N LEU A 10 20.52 -15.76 -5.06
CA LEU A 10 19.82 -16.71 -5.92
C LEU A 10 20.86 -17.59 -6.61
N ARG A 11 20.86 -18.88 -6.28
CA ARG A 11 21.52 -19.93 -7.07
C ARG A 11 20.47 -20.72 -7.82
N ALA A 12 20.79 -21.09 -9.06
CA ALA A 12 19.97 -21.99 -9.86
C ALA A 12 19.63 -23.26 -9.05
N GLY A 13 18.40 -23.31 -8.54
CA GLY A 13 17.91 -24.42 -7.72
C GLY A 13 17.00 -24.02 -6.56
N PHE A 14 17.25 -22.91 -5.86
CA PHE A 14 16.44 -22.53 -4.70
C PHE A 14 16.45 -21.01 -4.46
N ILE A 15 15.26 -20.41 -4.44
CA ILE A 15 15.05 -19.18 -3.65
C ILE A 15 15.12 -19.65 -2.20
N HIS A 16 16.20 -19.36 -1.47
CA HIS A 16 16.15 -19.45 -0.01
C HIS A 16 15.13 -18.41 0.45
N PRO A 17 13.91 -18.80 0.85
CA PRO A 17 12.92 -17.84 1.25
C PRO A 17 13.34 -17.39 2.63
N HIS A 18 13.87 -16.17 2.75
CA HIS A 18 13.43 -15.40 3.89
C HIS A 18 11.91 -15.27 3.75
N SER A 19 11.19 -15.77 4.75
CA SER A 19 9.74 -16.05 4.78
C SER A 19 8.81 -14.85 4.52
N ALA A 20 9.36 -13.71 4.11
CA ALA A 20 8.67 -12.43 3.99
C ALA A 20 8.31 -12.04 2.55
N LEU A 21 8.93 -12.62 1.51
CA LEU A 21 8.68 -12.17 0.13
C LEU A 21 7.72 -13.11 -0.60
N SER A 22 6.78 -12.53 -1.36
CA SER A 22 6.04 -13.27 -2.39
C SER A 22 7.05 -13.73 -3.45
N SER A 23 7.04 -15.02 -3.78
CA SER A 23 8.07 -15.63 -4.62
C SER A 23 7.56 -15.79 -6.06
N PRO A 24 8.40 -15.62 -7.09
CA PRO A 24 8.07 -15.88 -8.49
C PRO A 24 7.96 -17.40 -8.78
N GLN A 25 7.39 -18.20 -7.88
CA GLN A 25 7.40 -19.68 -7.94
C GLN A 25 6.88 -20.21 -9.28
N ARG A 26 5.88 -19.54 -9.86
CA ARG A 26 5.28 -19.88 -11.16
C ARG A 26 6.20 -19.65 -12.35
N HIS A 27 7.22 -18.82 -12.19
CA HIS A 27 8.22 -18.48 -13.21
C HIS A 27 9.60 -19.09 -12.90
N ASN A 28 9.69 -20.06 -11.99
CA ASN A 28 10.97 -20.68 -11.62
C ASN A 28 11.71 -21.26 -12.83
N THR A 29 11.02 -21.98 -13.72
CA THR A 29 11.63 -22.52 -14.94
C THR A 29 12.12 -21.39 -15.85
N ALA A 30 11.31 -20.35 -16.07
CA ALA A 30 11.72 -19.21 -16.89
C ALA A 30 12.91 -18.43 -16.28
N LEU A 31 13.00 -18.36 -14.95
CA LEU A 31 14.15 -17.79 -14.25
C LEU A 31 15.39 -18.68 -14.40
N GLN A 32 15.24 -20.00 -14.33
CA GLN A 32 16.34 -20.94 -14.57
C GLN A 32 16.87 -20.81 -16.00
N ASP A 33 15.98 -20.76 -16.99
CA ASP A 33 16.34 -20.59 -18.40
C ASP A 33 17.06 -19.24 -18.64
N LEU A 34 16.60 -18.19 -17.98
CA LEU A 34 17.19 -16.85 -18.07
C LEU A 34 18.60 -16.78 -17.46
N LEU A 35 18.77 -17.34 -16.26
CA LEU A 35 20.01 -17.22 -15.49
C LEU A 35 21.05 -18.27 -15.95
N GLY A 36 20.60 -19.43 -16.41
CA GLY A 36 21.46 -20.58 -16.68
C GLY A 36 22.24 -20.98 -15.43
N THR A 37 23.56 -20.95 -15.53
CA THR A 37 24.49 -21.22 -14.41
C THR A 37 25.01 -19.96 -13.72
N ARG A 38 24.60 -18.76 -14.16
CA ARG A 38 25.12 -17.49 -13.63
C ARG A 38 24.49 -17.17 -12.28
N ASP A 39 25.30 -16.68 -11.36
CA ASP A 39 24.85 -16.26 -10.02
C ASP A 39 24.29 -14.82 -10.09
N LEU A 40 23.03 -14.64 -9.65
CA LEU A 40 22.40 -13.33 -9.52
C LEU A 40 22.33 -12.94 -8.04
N ARG A 41 22.90 -11.78 -7.69
CA ARG A 41 22.84 -11.23 -6.32
C ARG A 41 21.86 -10.08 -6.27
N LEU A 42 20.89 -10.16 -5.35
CA LEU A 42 19.92 -9.09 -5.11
C LEU A 42 20.22 -8.39 -3.80
N VAL A 43 20.06 -7.07 -3.77
CA VAL A 43 19.99 -6.29 -2.54
C VAL A 43 18.52 -6.02 -2.28
N VAL A 44 17.99 -6.51 -1.17
CA VAL A 44 16.60 -6.27 -0.75
C VAL A 44 16.62 -5.39 0.50
N GLU A 45 16.04 -4.21 0.41
CA GLU A 45 15.76 -3.35 1.56
C GLU A 45 14.53 -3.88 2.30
N THR A 46 14.65 -3.99 3.62
CA THR A 46 13.60 -4.47 4.51
C THR A 46 13.04 -3.40 5.44
N GLU A 47 13.67 -2.21 5.46
CA GLU A 47 13.21 -1.03 6.18
C GLU A 47 12.12 -0.28 5.40
N ASP A 48 11.43 0.63 6.08
CA ASP A 48 10.33 1.40 5.51
C ASP A 48 10.77 2.36 4.37
N PHE A 49 12.03 2.76 4.32
CA PHE A 49 12.52 3.80 3.41
C PHE A 49 13.46 3.24 2.32
N PRO A 50 13.49 3.85 1.11
CA PRO A 50 14.44 3.46 0.08
C PRO A 50 15.89 3.76 0.50
N ILE A 51 16.87 3.05 -0.07
CA ILE A 51 18.30 3.16 0.29
C ILE A 51 19.03 4.24 -0.54
N THR A 52 18.32 5.25 -1.00
CA THR A 52 18.91 6.27 -1.88
C THR A 52 20.00 7.11 -1.23
N GLY A 53 20.99 7.48 -2.04
CA GLY A 53 22.09 8.37 -1.62
C GLY A 53 23.36 7.64 -1.19
N ARG A 54 23.37 6.30 -1.17
CA ARG A 54 24.60 5.52 -1.08
C ARG A 54 25.16 5.30 -2.48
N ASN A 55 26.48 5.25 -2.61
CA ASN A 55 27.20 5.02 -3.88
C ASN A 55 27.04 3.56 -4.35
N ILE A 56 25.79 3.10 -4.52
CA ILE A 56 25.41 1.74 -4.88
C ILE A 56 25.33 1.69 -6.42
N ARG A 57 26.09 0.78 -7.02
CA ARG A 57 26.19 0.64 -8.49
C ARG A 57 24.92 0.10 -9.14
N LEU A 58 24.16 -0.72 -8.42
CA LEU A 58 22.89 -1.30 -8.87
C LEU A 58 21.74 -0.93 -7.94
N PRO A 59 20.51 -0.83 -8.47
CA PRO A 59 19.35 -0.50 -7.66
C PRO A 59 19.03 -1.61 -6.65
N ALA A 60 18.62 -1.24 -5.44
CA ALA A 60 18.07 -2.17 -4.45
C ALA A 60 16.59 -2.44 -4.73
N PHE A 61 16.09 -3.60 -4.31
CA PHE A 61 14.67 -3.92 -4.28
C PHE A 61 14.11 -3.36 -2.97
N SER A 62 13.18 -2.41 -3.04
CA SER A 62 12.60 -1.74 -1.86
C SER A 62 11.09 -1.87 -1.87
N MET A 63 10.45 -1.77 -0.70
CA MET A 63 8.99 -1.81 -0.60
C MET A 63 8.31 -0.56 -1.18
N VAL A 64 9.08 0.51 -1.34
CA VAL A 64 8.58 1.82 -1.77
C VAL A 64 9.57 2.50 -2.71
N TRP A 65 9.05 3.35 -3.58
CA TRP A 65 9.81 4.24 -4.43
C TRP A 65 9.44 5.70 -4.15
N GLU A 66 10.40 6.61 -4.38
CA GLU A 66 10.20 8.07 -4.38
C GLU A 66 10.97 8.67 -5.57
N GLU A 67 10.52 9.82 -6.07
CA GLU A 67 11.23 10.56 -7.12
C GLU A 67 12.70 10.81 -6.74
N GLY A 68 13.61 10.58 -7.70
CA GLY A 68 15.06 10.63 -7.47
C GLY A 68 15.65 9.32 -6.93
N CYS A 69 14.83 8.34 -6.59
CA CYS A 69 15.27 7.00 -6.21
C CYS A 69 15.53 6.08 -7.39
N LYS A 70 16.60 5.29 -7.30
CA LYS A 70 16.92 4.23 -8.27
C LYS A 70 16.30 2.89 -7.89
N ASP A 71 15.87 2.74 -6.63
CA ASP A 71 15.33 1.51 -6.06
C ASP A 71 14.17 0.96 -6.90
N ILE A 72 14.07 -0.36 -6.97
CA ILE A 72 13.01 -1.09 -7.67
C ILE A 72 11.91 -1.36 -6.64
N PRO A 73 10.73 -0.71 -6.72
CA PRO A 73 9.64 -0.98 -5.79
C PRO A 73 9.12 -2.41 -6.02
N VAL A 74 8.91 -3.16 -4.94
CA VAL A 74 8.41 -4.55 -4.98
C VAL A 74 7.31 -4.79 -3.95
N PRO A 75 6.50 -5.85 -4.12
CA PRO A 75 5.52 -6.24 -3.11
C PRO A 75 6.18 -6.39 -1.73
N ASP A 76 5.65 -5.68 -0.75
CA ASP A 76 6.09 -5.78 0.65
C ASP A 76 5.75 -7.14 1.27
N PHE A 77 6.16 -7.30 2.54
CA PHE A 77 5.87 -8.53 3.28
C PHE A 77 4.38 -8.75 3.58
N THR A 78 3.58 -7.67 3.57
CA THR A 78 2.15 -7.71 3.92
C THR A 78 1.31 -8.47 2.89
N PHE A 79 1.82 -8.66 1.67
CA PHE A 79 1.20 -9.57 0.69
C PHE A 79 1.22 -11.03 1.15
N LYS A 80 2.23 -11.44 1.93
CA LYS A 80 2.33 -12.79 2.48
C LYS A 80 1.71 -12.90 3.87
N CYS A 81 1.98 -11.93 4.74
CA CYS A 81 1.46 -11.89 6.11
C CYS A 81 1.47 -10.46 6.62
N TYR A 82 0.34 -10.02 7.18
CA TYR A 82 0.22 -8.72 7.83
C TYR A 82 -0.28 -8.89 9.28
N PRO A 83 0.62 -9.02 10.27
CA PRO A 83 0.27 -9.32 11.66
C PRO A 83 -0.70 -8.31 12.30
N GLU A 84 -0.64 -7.05 11.89
CA GLU A 84 -1.44 -5.94 12.40
C GLU A 84 -2.93 -6.12 12.13
N THR A 85 -3.28 -6.94 11.13
CA THR A 85 -4.68 -7.30 10.82
C THR A 85 -5.30 -8.27 11.83
N ARG A 86 -4.46 -8.99 12.60
CA ARG A 86 -4.84 -10.02 13.59
C ARG A 86 -5.58 -11.25 13.04
N TYR A 87 -5.69 -11.42 11.73
CA TYR A 87 -6.20 -12.66 11.16
C TYR A 87 -5.14 -13.76 11.21
N THR A 88 -5.57 -15.00 11.46
CA THR A 88 -4.69 -16.19 11.41
C THR A 88 -4.03 -16.35 10.04
N ASN A 89 -4.77 -16.07 8.96
CA ASN A 89 -4.22 -16.00 7.62
C ASN A 89 -4.49 -14.60 7.05
N SER A 90 -3.47 -13.75 7.12
CA SER A 90 -3.50 -12.36 6.68
C SER A 90 -2.82 -12.14 5.33
N SER A 91 -2.57 -13.21 4.57
CA SER A 91 -2.09 -13.10 3.19
C SER A 91 -3.07 -12.29 2.35
N TRP A 92 -2.55 -11.56 1.37
CA TRP A 92 -3.39 -10.76 0.48
C TRP A 92 -4.40 -11.62 -0.27
N TYR A 93 -4.04 -12.85 -0.67
CA TYR A 93 -4.98 -13.79 -1.30
C TYR A 93 -6.22 -14.04 -0.44
N ASN A 94 -6.03 -14.37 0.84
CA ASN A 94 -7.16 -14.60 1.75
C ASN A 94 -7.92 -13.31 2.06
N MET A 95 -7.19 -12.23 2.32
CA MET A 95 -7.81 -10.96 2.70
C MET A 95 -8.60 -10.33 1.56
N SER A 96 -8.12 -10.40 0.32
CA SER A 96 -8.84 -9.86 -0.85
C SER A 96 -10.17 -10.57 -1.08
N GLY A 97 -10.22 -11.91 -0.97
CA GLY A 97 -11.47 -12.67 -1.02
C GLY A 97 -12.44 -12.33 0.12
N LEU A 98 -11.93 -12.18 1.34
CA LEU A 98 -12.75 -11.75 2.49
C LEU A 98 -13.35 -10.35 2.26
N LEU A 99 -12.55 -9.40 1.78
CA LEU A 99 -12.99 -8.02 1.55
C LEU A 99 -13.99 -7.92 0.40
N ASP A 100 -13.79 -8.68 -0.68
CA ASP A 100 -14.76 -8.76 -1.78
C ASP A 100 -16.11 -9.29 -1.30
N GLN A 101 -16.09 -10.41 -0.56
CA GLN A 101 -17.31 -10.97 0.05
C GLN A 101 -17.97 -9.96 0.99
N ARG A 102 -17.21 -9.33 1.88
CA ARG A 102 -17.74 -8.36 2.84
C ARG A 102 -18.34 -7.15 2.15
N ALA A 103 -17.69 -6.62 1.11
CA ALA A 103 -18.18 -5.50 0.32
C ALA A 103 -19.54 -5.81 -0.33
N GLY A 104 -19.70 -7.02 -0.87
CA GLY A 104 -20.95 -7.49 -1.48
C GLY A 104 -22.07 -7.74 -0.46
N MET A 105 -21.74 -8.24 0.73
CA MET A 105 -22.73 -8.50 1.80
C MET A 105 -23.37 -7.22 2.35
N VAL A 106 -22.59 -6.16 2.55
CA VAL A 106 -23.11 -4.90 3.11
C VAL A 106 -23.87 -4.12 2.05
N GLY A 107 -23.32 -4.03 0.82
CA GLY A 107 -23.87 -3.20 -0.25
C GLY A 107 -23.77 -1.69 0.05
N TRP A 108 -23.69 -0.86 -0.99
CA TRP A 108 -23.43 0.58 -0.82
C TRP A 108 -24.47 1.30 0.05
N LYS A 109 -25.76 0.99 -0.15
CA LYS A 109 -26.88 1.65 0.54
C LYS A 109 -26.82 1.49 2.07
N ALA A 110 -26.37 0.34 2.57
CA ALA A 110 -26.36 0.06 4.01
C ALA A 110 -25.07 0.53 4.72
N ARG A 111 -24.07 1.01 3.98
CA ARG A 111 -22.83 1.51 4.57
C ARG A 111 -23.04 2.81 5.32
N THR A 112 -22.32 2.96 6.42
CA THR A 112 -22.27 4.18 7.22
C THR A 112 -21.73 5.34 6.39
N ASN A 113 -22.38 6.50 6.51
CA ASN A 113 -22.01 7.74 5.81
C ASN A 113 -20.93 8.51 6.57
N THR A 114 -19.76 7.90 6.73
CA THR A 114 -18.63 8.41 7.52
C THR A 114 -17.34 8.40 6.70
N LEU A 115 -16.50 9.42 6.90
CA LEU A 115 -15.09 9.40 6.48
C LEU A 115 -14.29 8.62 7.51
N PHE A 116 -13.99 7.37 7.18
CA PHE A 116 -13.40 6.43 8.12
C PHE A 116 -11.89 6.25 7.91
N SER A 117 -11.15 6.20 9.03
CA SER A 117 -9.76 5.73 9.04
C SER A 117 -9.37 5.12 10.39
N ARG A 118 -8.57 4.06 10.35
CA ARG A 118 -7.85 3.50 11.49
C ARG A 118 -6.40 3.29 11.10
N GLY A 119 -5.50 3.55 12.04
CA GLY A 119 -4.06 3.38 11.88
C GLY A 119 -3.28 4.13 12.96
N HIS A 120 -1.97 3.92 13.00
CA HIS A 120 -1.11 4.64 13.94
C HIS A 120 -0.97 6.11 13.55
N TRP A 121 -1.26 7.03 14.48
CA TRP A 121 -1.16 8.47 14.23
C TRP A 121 0.27 9.01 14.41
N GLY A 122 1.15 8.29 15.11
CA GLY A 122 2.50 8.74 15.43
C GLY A 122 3.52 8.72 14.27
N VAL A 123 3.08 8.74 13.01
CA VAL A 123 3.94 8.56 11.83
C VAL A 123 3.59 9.51 10.70
N GLY A 124 4.62 10.12 10.10
CA GLY A 124 4.53 10.94 8.89
C GLY A 124 3.37 11.94 8.92
N PRO A 125 2.58 12.06 7.83
CA PRO A 125 1.50 13.05 7.75
C PRO A 125 0.37 12.83 8.76
N ARG A 126 0.25 11.62 9.33
CA ARG A 126 -0.83 11.31 10.28
C ARG A 126 -0.64 12.04 11.62
N ARG A 127 0.58 12.43 11.96
CA ARG A 127 0.94 13.09 13.24
C ARG A 127 0.13 14.36 13.47
N SER A 128 -0.09 15.14 12.42
CA SER A 128 -0.86 16.39 12.47
C SER A 128 -2.26 16.23 11.86
N LEU A 129 -2.41 15.48 10.77
CA LEU A 129 -3.68 15.39 10.06
C LEU A 129 -4.77 14.64 10.85
N MET A 130 -4.44 13.50 11.46
CA MET A 130 -5.45 12.70 12.15
C MET A 130 -6.01 13.39 13.40
N PRO A 131 -5.20 14.01 14.28
CA PRO A 131 -5.72 14.84 15.37
C PRO A 131 -6.59 16.00 14.89
N ALA A 132 -6.21 16.68 13.80
CA ALA A 132 -6.99 17.78 13.25
C ALA A 132 -8.37 17.31 12.75
N LEU A 133 -8.44 16.17 12.07
CA LEU A 133 -9.70 15.54 11.66
C LEU A 133 -10.55 15.12 12.87
N ALA A 134 -9.93 14.54 13.90
CA ALA A 134 -10.63 14.20 15.14
C ALA A 134 -11.18 15.44 15.88
N ALA A 135 -10.45 16.55 15.84
CA ALA A 135 -10.90 17.82 16.41
C ALA A 135 -12.13 18.37 15.68
N LEU A 136 -12.23 18.24 14.34
CA LEU A 136 -13.44 18.60 13.61
C LEU A 136 -14.67 17.82 14.09
N ALA A 137 -14.52 16.50 14.27
CA ALA A 137 -15.58 15.64 14.79
C ALA A 137 -15.97 16.03 16.22
N GLY A 138 -14.99 16.24 17.11
CA GLY A 138 -15.22 16.65 18.50
C GLY A 138 -15.91 18.02 18.61
N ASN A 139 -15.56 18.95 17.72
CA ASN A 139 -16.16 20.28 17.63
C ASN A 139 -17.46 20.30 16.81
N LYS A 140 -17.89 19.18 16.22
CA LYS A 140 -19.08 19.06 15.36
C LYS A 140 -19.08 20.01 14.15
N THR A 141 -17.90 20.23 13.57
CA THR A 141 -17.69 21.09 12.38
C THR A 141 -17.32 20.29 11.14
N ASP A 142 -17.21 18.97 11.26
CA ASP A 142 -16.88 18.02 10.19
C ASP A 142 -17.90 18.00 9.05
N LEU A 143 -19.20 17.99 9.35
CA LEU A 143 -20.25 18.05 8.32
C LEU A 143 -20.19 19.34 7.49
N GLU A 144 -19.98 20.49 8.13
CA GLU A 144 -19.86 21.76 7.44
C GLU A 144 -18.61 21.79 6.54
N THR A 145 -17.47 21.37 7.11
CA THR A 145 -16.14 21.46 6.51
C THR A 145 -15.92 20.44 5.40
N LEU A 146 -16.33 19.19 5.62
CA LEU A 146 -16.01 18.04 4.75
C LEU A 146 -17.26 17.45 4.06
N GLY A 147 -18.47 17.86 4.45
CA GLY A 147 -19.71 17.30 3.93
C GLY A 147 -20.08 15.94 4.51
N VAL A 148 -19.30 15.41 5.45
CA VAL A 148 -19.47 14.06 5.99
C VAL A 148 -18.96 13.98 7.43
N ALA A 149 -19.60 13.15 8.25
CA ALA A 149 -19.16 12.89 9.61
C ALA A 149 -17.80 12.16 9.59
N VAL A 150 -16.90 12.55 10.47
CA VAL A 150 -15.55 11.97 10.55
C VAL A 150 -15.50 10.90 11.63
N ASP A 151 -14.98 9.72 11.28
CA ASP A 151 -14.70 8.63 12.20
C ASP A 151 -13.25 8.16 12.04
N VAL A 152 -12.33 8.82 12.75
CA VAL A 152 -10.91 8.48 12.77
C VAL A 152 -10.45 8.04 14.16
N GLY A 153 -9.56 7.05 14.22
CA GLY A 153 -9.04 6.53 15.49
C GLY A 153 -7.57 6.12 15.43
N ASP A 154 -6.82 6.42 16.50
CA ASP A 154 -5.42 5.99 16.65
C ASP A 154 -5.37 4.57 17.18
N THR A 155 -4.84 3.65 16.38
CA THR A 155 -4.68 2.25 16.79
C THR A 155 -3.36 1.97 17.49
N LYS A 156 -2.44 2.96 17.56
CA LYS A 156 -1.02 2.76 17.94
C LYS A 156 -0.32 1.75 17.01
N PHE A 157 0.97 1.49 17.26
CA PHE A 157 1.86 0.70 16.38
C PHE A 157 1.45 -0.77 16.33
N VAL A 158 1.33 -1.39 17.50
CA VAL A 158 0.55 -2.62 17.66
C VAL A 158 -0.85 -2.16 18.01
N ALA A 159 -1.90 -2.74 17.43
CA ALA A 159 -3.31 -2.43 17.70
C ALA A 159 -3.74 -2.68 19.17
N THR A 160 -3.06 -2.08 20.14
CA THR A 160 -3.18 -2.30 21.59
C THR A 160 -4.32 -1.50 22.17
N SER A 161 -4.81 -0.46 21.49
CA SER A 161 -6.04 0.24 21.86
C SER A 161 -7.25 -0.58 21.41
N GLY A 162 -7.67 -1.53 22.25
CA GLY A 162 -8.83 -2.40 21.98
C GLY A 162 -10.10 -1.63 21.56
N ASN A 163 -10.30 -0.41 22.07
CA ASN A 163 -11.48 0.40 21.76
C ASN A 163 -11.46 1.08 20.37
N GLN A 164 -10.28 1.27 19.78
CA GLN A 164 -10.14 1.91 18.45
C GLN A 164 -9.84 0.90 17.35
N PHE A 165 -9.40 -0.31 17.72
CA PHE A 165 -9.16 -1.37 16.76
C PHE A 165 -10.45 -1.75 16.04
N GLN A 166 -10.36 -1.87 14.71
CA GLN A 166 -11.39 -2.41 13.86
C GLN A 166 -10.72 -3.41 12.93
N TRP A 167 -11.34 -4.59 12.81
CA TRP A 167 -10.95 -5.58 11.82
C TRP A 167 -10.96 -4.98 10.42
N VAL A 168 -10.05 -5.43 9.56
CA VAL A 168 -9.86 -4.83 8.23
C VAL A 168 -11.13 -4.96 7.37
N ASP A 169 -11.88 -6.04 7.51
CA ASP A 169 -13.16 -6.24 6.82
C ASP A 169 -14.26 -5.30 7.32
N ALA A 170 -14.24 -4.92 8.61
CA ALA A 170 -15.17 -3.95 9.16
C ALA A 170 -15.00 -2.54 8.54
N TRP A 171 -13.85 -2.25 7.91
CA TRP A 171 -13.66 -0.99 7.19
C TRP A 171 -14.66 -0.86 6.03
N CYS A 172 -15.05 -1.98 5.41
CA CYS A 172 -16.00 -2.01 4.30
C CYS A 172 -17.44 -1.63 4.69
N ASN A 173 -17.71 -1.44 5.99
CA ASN A 173 -18.98 -0.92 6.48
C ASN A 173 -19.14 0.60 6.23
N ASN A 174 -18.08 1.30 5.79
CA ASN A 174 -18.08 2.74 5.61
C ASN A 174 -18.09 3.11 4.13
N LYS A 175 -18.85 4.15 3.75
CA LYS A 175 -18.90 4.64 2.36
C LYS A 175 -17.58 5.25 1.90
N TYR A 176 -16.88 5.93 2.81
CA TYR A 176 -15.70 6.72 2.49
C TYR A 176 -14.51 6.28 3.34
N LEU A 177 -13.38 6.01 2.69
CA LEU A 177 -12.15 5.58 3.36
C LEU A 177 -11.04 6.58 3.08
N LEU A 178 -10.45 7.15 4.13
CA LEU A 178 -9.30 8.03 4.00
C LEU A 178 -8.02 7.19 4.00
N HIS A 179 -7.20 7.36 2.97
CA HIS A 179 -5.87 6.78 2.88
C HIS A 179 -4.79 7.88 2.94
N THR A 180 -3.75 7.63 3.74
CA THR A 180 -2.55 8.47 3.82
C THR A 180 -1.31 7.58 3.94
N ALA A 181 -0.17 8.12 3.53
CA ALA A 181 1.15 7.61 3.87
C ALA A 181 1.34 7.38 5.38
N GLY A 182 2.30 6.51 5.71
CA GLY A 182 2.76 6.17 7.07
C GLY A 182 4.09 6.84 7.38
N PHE A 183 5.10 6.07 7.79
CA PHE A 183 6.49 6.55 7.81
C PHE A 183 6.97 6.86 6.40
N SER A 184 6.69 5.94 5.48
CA SER A 184 6.86 6.08 4.04
C SER A 184 5.51 5.79 3.37
N TYR A 185 5.35 4.61 2.75
CA TYR A 185 4.09 4.12 2.24
C TYR A 185 3.16 3.63 3.37
N SER A 186 1.97 3.17 2.99
CA SER A 186 1.14 2.38 3.89
C SER A 186 0.48 1.25 3.14
N ALA A 187 0.81 0.02 3.54
CA ALA A 187 0.23 -1.23 3.03
C ALA A 187 -1.31 -1.28 3.02
N ALA A 188 -1.96 -0.35 3.71
CA ALA A 188 -3.39 -0.31 3.94
C ALA A 188 -4.22 0.25 2.75
N LEU A 189 -3.59 0.72 1.66
CA LEU A 189 -4.28 1.20 0.46
C LEU A 189 -5.03 0.07 -0.28
N LYS A 190 -4.35 -1.03 -0.58
CA LYS A 190 -4.96 -2.21 -1.27
C LYS A 190 -6.20 -2.74 -0.54
N TYR A 191 -6.19 -2.78 0.78
CA TYR A 191 -7.33 -3.22 1.58
C TYR A 191 -8.51 -2.23 1.51
N ARG A 192 -8.24 -0.92 1.52
CA ARG A 192 -9.29 0.11 1.38
C ARG A 192 -9.96 0.05 0.01
N LEU A 193 -9.18 -0.11 -1.06
CA LEU A 193 -9.71 -0.21 -2.42
C LEU A 193 -10.57 -1.47 -2.60
N ALA A 194 -10.19 -2.61 -2.00
CA ALA A 194 -10.96 -3.85 -2.08
C ALA A 194 -12.35 -3.79 -1.41
N CYS A 195 -12.62 -2.80 -0.55
CA CYS A 195 -13.93 -2.64 0.08
C CYS A 195 -15.03 -2.10 -0.85
N GLU A 196 -14.74 -1.71 -2.10
CA GLU A 196 -15.69 -0.98 -2.96
C GLU A 196 -16.19 0.33 -2.32
N SER A 197 -15.46 0.88 -1.36
CA SER A 197 -15.73 2.18 -0.75
C SER A 197 -15.08 3.26 -1.59
N LEU A 198 -15.59 4.49 -1.52
CA LEU A 198 -14.94 5.61 -2.18
C LEU A 198 -13.68 5.99 -1.38
N VAL A 199 -12.51 5.67 -1.94
CA VAL A 199 -11.22 5.93 -1.30
C VAL A 199 -10.76 7.34 -1.61
N PHE A 200 -10.56 8.15 -0.57
CA PHE A 200 -9.91 9.44 -0.64
C PHE A 200 -8.44 9.25 -0.32
N LYS A 201 -7.57 9.42 -1.31
CA LYS A 201 -6.13 9.22 -1.17
C LYS A 201 -5.42 10.56 -1.09
N VAL A 202 -4.81 10.82 0.06
CA VAL A 202 -3.80 11.89 0.19
C VAL A 202 -2.62 11.52 -0.69
N GLN A 203 -2.30 12.40 -1.64
CA GLN A 203 -1.20 12.13 -2.56
C GLN A 203 0.12 12.12 -1.80
N SER A 204 0.96 11.15 -2.15
CA SER A 204 2.26 11.00 -1.52
C SER A 204 3.39 10.81 -2.53
N LYS A 205 4.58 11.27 -2.17
CA LYS A 205 5.86 11.00 -2.83
C LYS A 205 6.30 9.55 -2.66
N TRP A 206 5.79 8.86 -1.65
CA TRP A 206 5.99 7.44 -1.41
C TRP A 206 5.02 6.63 -2.27
N VAL A 207 5.57 5.80 -3.16
CA VAL A 207 4.80 5.06 -4.16
C VAL A 207 5.09 3.56 -4.04
N GLU A 208 4.06 2.76 -3.78
CA GLU A 208 4.15 1.30 -3.87
C GLU A 208 4.18 0.82 -5.33
N PHE A 209 4.71 -0.38 -5.58
CA PHE A 209 4.95 -0.91 -6.94
C PHE A 209 3.71 -0.92 -7.87
N TYR A 210 2.51 -1.00 -7.31
CA TYR A 210 1.25 -1.10 -8.07
C TYR A 210 0.56 0.25 -8.26
N GLU A 211 0.93 1.27 -7.49
CA GLU A 211 0.30 2.59 -7.54
C GLU A 211 0.40 3.29 -8.90
N PRO A 212 1.47 3.12 -9.71
CA PRO A 212 1.51 3.68 -11.07
C PRO A 212 0.37 3.19 -11.98
N GLY A 213 -0.21 2.03 -11.68
CA GLY A 213 -1.39 1.52 -12.40
C GLY A 213 -2.73 2.08 -11.88
N LEU A 214 -2.72 2.78 -10.76
CA LEU A 214 -3.89 3.45 -10.21
C LEU A 214 -4.03 4.87 -10.79
N LEU A 215 -5.22 5.24 -11.26
CA LEU A 215 -5.46 6.51 -11.92
C LEU A 215 -6.36 7.40 -11.03
N PRO A 216 -5.92 8.62 -10.67
CA PRO A 216 -6.74 9.62 -10.00
C PRO A 216 -8.07 9.85 -10.72
N GLY A 217 -9.18 9.86 -9.99
CA GLY A 217 -10.52 10.07 -10.54
C GLY A 217 -11.11 8.85 -11.25
N VAL A 218 -10.34 7.77 -11.43
CA VAL A 218 -10.83 6.50 -11.98
C VAL A 218 -10.84 5.41 -10.92
N HIS A 219 -9.76 5.25 -10.16
CA HIS A 219 -9.65 4.19 -9.13
C HIS A 219 -9.79 4.72 -7.70
N TYR A 220 -9.59 6.03 -7.49
CA TYR A 220 -9.71 6.70 -6.19
C TYR A 220 -9.94 8.20 -6.39
N VAL A 221 -10.40 8.91 -5.35
CA VAL A 221 -10.46 10.37 -5.33
C VAL A 221 -9.13 10.91 -4.80
N ALA A 222 -8.38 11.61 -5.64
CA ALA A 222 -7.12 12.23 -5.24
C ALA A 222 -7.37 13.48 -4.39
N LEU A 223 -6.69 13.57 -3.26
CA LEU A 223 -6.59 14.77 -2.43
C LEU A 223 -5.23 15.44 -2.67
N PRO A 224 -5.05 16.71 -2.28
CA PRO A 224 -3.77 17.39 -2.44
C PRO A 224 -2.65 16.67 -1.66
N PRO A 225 -1.37 16.87 -2.02
CA PRO A 225 -0.27 16.24 -1.31
C PRO A 225 -0.14 16.80 0.11
N TYR A 226 0.17 15.92 1.07
CA TYR A 226 0.45 16.31 2.45
C TYR A 226 1.48 15.36 3.05
N GLU A 227 2.72 15.84 3.17
CA GLU A 227 3.89 15.02 3.49
C GLU A 227 4.57 15.39 4.82
N HIS A 228 4.27 16.58 5.35
CA HIS A 228 5.04 17.14 6.43
C HIS A 228 4.54 16.70 7.79
N GLU A 229 5.42 16.08 8.57
CA GLU A 229 5.25 16.01 10.02
C GLU A 229 5.17 17.44 10.57
N GLY A 230 4.04 17.79 11.19
CA GLY A 230 3.83 19.16 11.71
C GLY A 230 3.46 20.19 10.64
N GLY A 231 3.09 19.77 9.43
CA GLY A 231 2.50 20.68 8.44
C GLY A 231 1.19 21.31 8.94
N ASP A 232 0.77 22.40 8.30
CA ASP A 232 -0.48 23.10 8.64
C ASP A 232 -1.71 22.26 8.25
N ALA A 233 -2.16 21.42 9.17
CA ALA A 233 -3.29 20.53 8.96
C ALA A 233 -4.61 21.29 8.77
N GLU A 234 -4.77 22.45 9.40
CA GLU A 234 -5.98 23.27 9.26
C GLU A 234 -6.08 23.85 7.85
N LYS A 235 -4.97 24.41 7.33
CA LYS A 235 -4.90 24.86 5.94
C LYS A 235 -5.14 23.70 4.98
N TYR A 236 -4.53 22.55 5.22
CA TYR A 236 -4.71 21.38 4.37
C TYR A 236 -6.17 20.88 4.35
N ILE A 237 -6.85 20.83 5.51
CA ILE A 237 -8.27 20.49 5.61
C ILE A 237 -9.13 21.46 4.77
N LYS A 238 -8.84 22.77 4.81
CA LYS A 238 -9.54 23.76 3.98
C LYS A 238 -9.33 23.53 2.48
N GLU A 239 -8.19 22.98 2.09
CA GLU A 239 -7.87 22.65 0.69
C GLU A 239 -8.55 21.35 0.23
N MET A 240 -8.48 20.27 1.01
CA MET A 240 -9.09 18.99 0.66
C MET A 240 -10.62 18.96 0.85
N GLY A 241 -11.16 19.82 1.73
CA GLY A 241 -12.57 19.85 2.12
C GLY A 241 -13.55 19.99 0.94
N PRO A 242 -13.37 20.97 0.03
CA PRO A 242 -14.21 21.11 -1.16
C PRO A 242 -14.21 19.87 -2.06
N ILE A 243 -13.07 19.20 -2.21
CA ILE A 243 -12.94 17.98 -3.04
C ILE A 243 -13.73 16.84 -2.41
N LEU A 244 -13.55 16.61 -1.10
CA LEU A 244 -14.32 15.64 -0.31
C LEU A 244 -15.82 15.90 -0.40
N LYS A 245 -16.23 17.14 -0.11
CA LYS A 245 -17.63 17.56 -0.07
C LYS A 245 -18.33 17.32 -1.40
N LYS A 246 -17.67 17.69 -2.51
CA LYS A 246 -18.17 17.43 -3.87
C LYS A 246 -18.38 15.93 -4.12
N ALA A 247 -17.38 15.11 -3.82
CA ALA A 247 -17.46 13.67 -4.05
C ALA A 247 -18.52 12.98 -3.16
N VAL A 248 -18.68 13.44 -1.92
CA VAL A 248 -19.74 12.98 -1.01
C VAL A 248 -21.11 13.32 -1.58
N GLN A 249 -21.34 14.58 -1.96
CA GLN A 249 -22.60 15.05 -2.57
C GLN A 249 -22.95 14.27 -3.85
N GLU A 250 -21.97 14.01 -4.71
CA GLU A 250 -22.18 13.22 -5.93
C GLU A 250 -22.56 11.76 -5.66
N SER A 251 -22.31 11.24 -4.45
CA SER A 251 -22.63 9.87 -4.06
C SER A 251 -23.85 9.74 -3.13
N GLU A 252 -24.40 10.86 -2.68
CA GLU A 252 -25.51 10.93 -1.75
C GLU A 252 -26.80 10.34 -2.35
N GLY A 253 -27.57 9.61 -1.53
CA GLY A 253 -28.84 8.99 -1.95
C GLY A 253 -28.74 7.85 -2.97
N LYS A 254 -27.56 7.57 -3.54
CA LYS A 254 -27.38 6.51 -4.54
C LYS A 254 -27.51 5.12 -3.93
N ALA A 255 -28.14 4.21 -4.68
CA ALA A 255 -28.30 2.81 -4.28
C ALA A 255 -26.99 2.01 -4.43
N GLU A 256 -26.16 2.39 -5.39
CA GLU A 256 -24.91 1.71 -5.73
C GLU A 256 -23.69 2.61 -5.51
N ALA A 257 -22.53 1.98 -5.32
CA ALA A 257 -21.26 2.68 -5.16
C ALA A 257 -20.90 3.50 -6.42
N PRO A 258 -20.24 4.67 -6.25
CA PRO A 258 -19.73 5.43 -7.39
C PRO A 258 -18.84 4.58 -8.29
N ALA A 259 -18.82 4.88 -9.60
CA ALA A 259 -18.00 4.16 -10.58
C ALA A 259 -16.51 4.12 -10.17
N VAL A 260 -16.00 5.19 -9.54
CA VAL A 260 -14.62 5.26 -9.03
C VAL A 260 -14.33 4.19 -7.98
N ALA A 261 -15.28 3.94 -7.07
CA ALA A 261 -15.13 2.93 -6.02
C ALA A 261 -15.15 1.50 -6.59
N LYS A 262 -16.04 1.25 -7.57
CA LYS A 262 -16.12 -0.03 -8.27
C LYS A 262 -14.85 -0.32 -9.06
N ALA A 263 -14.41 0.65 -9.87
CA ALA A 263 -13.19 0.53 -10.68
C ALA A 263 -11.93 0.34 -9.82
N GLY A 264 -11.82 1.03 -8.68
CA GLY A 264 -10.71 0.83 -7.74
C GLY A 264 -10.65 -0.59 -7.17
N LYS A 265 -11.80 -1.13 -6.75
CA LYS A 265 -11.91 -2.53 -6.30
C LYS A 265 -11.57 -3.51 -7.41
N GLU A 266 -12.18 -3.37 -8.58
CA GLU A 266 -11.95 -4.24 -9.74
C GLU A 266 -10.47 -4.27 -10.12
N TRP A 267 -9.81 -3.10 -10.15
CA TRP A 267 -8.40 -3.01 -10.48
C TRP A 267 -7.53 -3.77 -9.47
N ILE A 268 -7.75 -3.57 -8.17
CA ILE A 268 -6.94 -4.21 -7.13
C ILE A 268 -7.16 -5.72 -7.06
N LEU A 269 -8.42 -6.17 -7.15
CA LEU A 269 -8.74 -7.60 -7.12
C LEU A 269 -8.27 -8.34 -8.38
N LYS A 270 -8.16 -7.65 -9.53
CA LYS A 270 -7.66 -8.24 -10.78
C LYS A 270 -6.14 -8.24 -10.85
N ASN A 271 -5.49 -7.12 -10.56
CA ASN A 271 -4.06 -6.95 -10.85
C ASN A 271 -3.14 -7.41 -9.73
N LEU A 272 -3.63 -7.47 -8.49
CA LEU A 272 -2.85 -7.94 -7.33
C LEU A 272 -3.11 -9.41 -6.98
N GLN A 273 -3.57 -10.22 -7.94
CA GLN A 273 -3.68 -11.67 -7.76
C GLN A 273 -2.29 -12.31 -7.69
N GLU A 274 -2.22 -13.56 -7.24
CA GLU A 274 -0.97 -14.30 -7.12
C GLU A 274 -0.20 -14.33 -8.45
N GLU A 275 -0.92 -14.49 -9.56
CA GLU A 275 -0.38 -14.43 -10.92
C GLU A 275 0.23 -13.06 -11.24
N GLY A 276 -0.47 -11.98 -10.91
CA GLY A 276 0.00 -10.60 -11.12
C GLY A 276 1.28 -10.31 -10.32
N LEU A 277 1.30 -10.71 -9.05
CA LEU A 277 2.48 -10.58 -8.17
C LEU A 277 3.66 -11.41 -8.69
N SER A 278 3.40 -12.65 -9.11
CA SER A 278 4.43 -13.53 -9.67
C SER A 278 5.03 -12.97 -10.96
N CYS A 279 4.18 -12.45 -11.86
CA CYS A 279 4.60 -11.80 -13.09
C CYS A 279 5.45 -10.54 -12.81
N TYR A 280 5.04 -9.71 -11.85
CA TYR A 280 5.79 -8.51 -11.47
C TYR A 280 7.20 -8.86 -10.99
N TRP A 281 7.32 -9.82 -10.07
CA TRP A 281 8.62 -10.31 -9.60
C TRP A 281 9.49 -10.86 -10.71
N PHE A 282 8.91 -11.67 -11.60
CA PHE A 282 9.64 -12.23 -12.74
C PHE A 282 10.20 -11.13 -13.64
N GLN A 283 9.38 -10.14 -14.02
CA GLN A 283 9.83 -9.05 -14.89
C GLN A 283 10.88 -8.15 -14.20
N ALA A 284 10.70 -7.86 -12.90
CA ALA A 284 11.67 -7.10 -12.12
C ALA A 284 13.03 -7.81 -12.06
N ILE A 285 13.05 -9.11 -11.74
CA ILE A 285 14.27 -9.92 -11.69
C ILE A 285 14.89 -10.04 -13.08
N LYS A 286 14.07 -10.24 -14.12
CA LYS A 286 14.54 -10.34 -15.50
C LYS A 286 15.28 -9.07 -15.92
N ARG A 287 14.65 -7.91 -15.77
CA ARG A 287 15.24 -6.63 -16.16
C ARG A 287 16.45 -6.27 -15.30
N TYR A 288 16.41 -6.60 -14.01
CA TYR A 288 17.55 -6.43 -13.13
C TYR A 288 18.74 -7.30 -13.56
N SER A 289 18.51 -8.56 -13.93
CA SER A 289 19.58 -9.48 -14.35
C SER A 289 20.33 -9.00 -15.58
N GLU A 290 19.63 -8.39 -16.54
CA GLU A 290 20.23 -7.79 -17.74
C GLU A 290 21.21 -6.66 -17.36
N LEU A 291 20.84 -5.82 -16.39
CA LEU A 291 21.71 -4.75 -15.86
C LEU A 291 22.87 -5.32 -15.02
N TYR A 292 22.59 -6.32 -14.20
CA TYR A 292 23.58 -6.96 -13.32
C TYR A 292 24.71 -7.59 -14.13
N PHE A 293 24.39 -8.39 -15.14
CA PHE A 293 25.39 -9.06 -15.96
C PHE A 293 26.12 -8.11 -16.93
N HIS A 294 25.49 -6.98 -17.29
CA HIS A 294 26.19 -5.92 -18.03
C HIS A 294 27.24 -5.20 -17.16
N GLU A 295 26.90 -4.89 -15.91
CA GLU A 295 27.81 -4.22 -14.97
C GLU A 295 28.91 -5.15 -14.44
N PHE A 296 28.59 -6.45 -14.30
CA PHE A 296 29.47 -7.46 -13.75
C PHE A 296 29.64 -8.66 -14.71
N PRO A 297 30.33 -8.47 -15.86
CA PRO A 297 30.47 -9.52 -16.86
C PRO A 297 31.33 -10.71 -16.39
N ASP A 298 32.23 -10.49 -15.40
CA ASP A 298 33.20 -11.49 -14.94
C ASP A 298 32.71 -12.36 -13.76
N ILE A 299 31.48 -12.16 -13.27
CA ILE A 299 30.88 -13.02 -12.22
C ILE A 299 30.36 -14.30 -12.88
N GLU A 300 31.28 -15.15 -13.32
CA GLU A 300 31.01 -16.51 -13.80
C GLU A 300 31.60 -17.60 -12.89
N ASP A 301 32.41 -17.26 -11.89
CA ASP A 301 33.13 -18.26 -11.08
C ASP A 301 32.95 -18.04 -9.56
N PRO A 302 32.28 -18.97 -8.83
CA PRO A 302 32.14 -18.90 -7.38
C PRO A 302 33.41 -19.28 -6.59
N SER A 303 34.56 -19.51 -7.24
CA SER A 303 35.84 -19.83 -6.60
C SER A 303 36.82 -18.65 -6.47
N ARG A 304 36.41 -17.42 -6.81
CA ARG A 304 37.19 -16.19 -6.60
C ARG A 304 36.54 -15.22 -5.62
#